data_AF-A0A968U2P8-F1
#
_entry.id   AF-A0A968U2P8-F1
#
_cell.length_a   1.000
_cell.length_b   1.000
_cell.length_c   1.000
_cell.angle_alpha   90.00
_cell.angle_beta   90.00
_cell.angle_gamma   90.00
#
_symmetry.space_group_name_H-M   'P 1'
#
loop_
_entity.id
_entity.type
_entity.pdbx_description
1 polymer ?
#
loop_
_entity_poly.entity_id
_entity_poly.type
_entity_poly.pdbx_seq_one_letter_code
_entity_poly.pdbx_strand_id
1 'polypeptide(L)'
;MSIKTRSIRPMTTLLFVWLALSLMLPYLASPQVAAASPDLVLENLQAYNIYNGKYLVDGQTVPILTIKFFFTVRNIGNGESSVVEVDITDGFDPSFRKTLYVPSLMPNETNDHQSNSYHINKEGKHTYTITLDPENQVLESNEENNTATFTVCLVNCNSSSPTATPTPSSTVPPATPTPTSFPTPSPTATPPGTPTVRHLEPGWQLISLSFLPGEMPIQDALQSIEGSYTVAYIYDPSRAEGQNWRVHTPGIGGTLTSVNPTMGLWILMTQEADLMLNGTGTLASHADTDVPIATLSLVPGWNLVGFPVHTALPVGEALGAIEGKFERLHEYGPDAWKTYVPGLGTTNTLTTIEPGQGYWIFMTESTVFILNP
;
A
#
# COMPACT_ATOMS: atom_id res chain seq x y z
N MET A 1 -110.08 5.87 38.77
CA MET A 1 -109.51 6.52 37.58
C MET A 1 -108.24 5.75 37.23
N SER A 2 -108.23 5.11 36.04
CA SER A 2 -107.27 4.16 35.44
C SER A 2 -106.67 3.03 36.32
N ILE A 3 -107.04 1.75 36.21
CA ILE A 3 -106.98 0.79 35.06
C ILE A 3 -105.52 0.64 34.57
N LYS A 4 -104.86 -0.51 34.52
CA LYS A 4 -105.23 -1.92 34.82
C LYS A 4 -103.96 -2.78 34.71
N THR A 5 -103.89 -3.80 35.57
CA THR A 5 -103.46 -5.20 35.35
C THR A 5 -102.06 -5.53 34.80
N ARG A 6 -101.26 -6.35 35.52
CA ARG A 6 -101.28 -7.84 35.59
C ARG A 6 -100.86 -8.43 34.21
N SER A 7 -100.02 -9.44 34.06
CA SER A 7 -99.87 -10.63 34.90
C SER A 7 -98.86 -11.61 34.26
N ILE A 8 -98.15 -12.37 35.11
CA ILE A 8 -97.92 -13.82 35.06
C ILE A 8 -96.86 -14.41 34.08
N ARG A 9 -96.02 -15.25 34.71
CA ARG A 9 -94.93 -16.16 34.28
C ARG A 9 -95.47 -17.35 33.43
N PRO A 10 -94.77 -18.51 33.34
CA PRO A 10 -93.39 -18.89 32.97
C PRO A 10 -93.40 -19.87 31.76
N MET A 11 -92.25 -20.32 31.23
CA MET A 11 -92.03 -21.74 30.88
C MET A 11 -90.67 -22.04 30.25
N THR A 12 -90.21 -23.24 30.59
CA THR A 12 -89.07 -24.04 30.14
C THR A 12 -89.24 -24.65 28.73
N THR A 13 -88.11 -25.14 28.20
CA THR A 13 -87.92 -26.25 27.21
C THR A 13 -88.06 -25.93 25.70
N LEU A 14 -86.99 -26.10 24.90
CA LEU A 14 -86.73 -27.29 24.07
C LEU A 14 -85.44 -27.17 23.21
N LEU A 15 -84.76 -28.31 23.06
CA LEU A 15 -83.68 -28.70 22.14
C LEU A 15 -83.86 -28.20 20.69
N PHE A 16 -82.77 -27.77 20.02
CA PHE A 16 -82.44 -28.18 18.65
C PHE A 16 -80.92 -28.20 18.42
N VAL A 17 -80.50 -29.28 17.79
CA VAL A 17 -79.16 -29.76 17.41
C VAL A 17 -78.51 -28.85 16.37
N TRP A 18 -77.18 -28.62 16.43
CA TRP A 18 -76.25 -28.88 15.31
C TRP A 18 -74.78 -28.67 15.75
N LEU A 19 -73.98 -29.65 15.35
CA LEU A 19 -72.56 -29.83 15.55
C LEU A 19 -71.77 -28.67 14.91
N ALA A 20 -71.02 -27.91 15.72
CA ALA A 20 -69.96 -27.03 15.22
C ALA A 20 -68.65 -27.39 15.95
N LEU A 21 -68.16 -28.58 15.64
CA LEU A 21 -66.73 -28.87 15.70
C LEU A 21 -66.10 -28.15 14.50
N SER A 22 -64.93 -27.54 14.73
CA SER A 22 -64.08 -26.88 13.73
C SER A 22 -64.45 -25.43 13.41
N LEU A 23 -63.86 -24.52 14.18
CA LEU A 23 -63.12 -23.35 13.69
C LEU A 23 -62.28 -22.83 14.85
N MET A 24 -61.34 -23.67 15.33
CA MET A 24 -60.05 -23.09 15.72
C MET A 24 -59.51 -22.50 14.43
N LEU A 25 -59.59 -21.18 14.29
CA LEU A 25 -58.86 -20.49 13.24
C LEU A 25 -57.43 -21.01 13.32
N PRO A 26 -56.84 -21.55 12.22
CA PRO A 26 -55.40 -21.54 12.16
C PRO A 26 -55.04 -20.07 12.34
N TYR A 27 -54.31 -19.76 13.40
CA TYR A 27 -53.51 -18.56 13.46
C TYR A 27 -52.67 -18.66 12.18
N LEU A 28 -53.12 -17.99 11.12
CA LEU A 28 -52.37 -17.87 9.89
C LEU A 28 -51.05 -17.30 10.39
N ALA A 29 -50.02 -18.13 10.37
CA ALA A 29 -48.67 -17.62 10.29
C ALA A 29 -48.76 -16.62 9.15
N SER A 30 -48.71 -15.32 9.49
CA SER A 30 -48.41 -14.32 8.47
C SER A 30 -47.22 -14.90 7.71
N PRO A 31 -47.18 -14.83 6.37
CA PRO A 31 -45.92 -15.06 5.70
C PRO A 31 -44.96 -14.10 6.37
N GLN A 32 -44.09 -14.62 7.23
CA GLN A 32 -43.00 -13.86 7.79
C GLN A 32 -42.22 -13.54 6.54
N VAL A 33 -42.41 -12.32 6.02
CA VAL A 33 -41.58 -11.81 4.94
C VAL A 33 -40.18 -12.02 5.48
N ALA A 34 -39.44 -12.95 4.86
CA ALA A 34 -38.09 -13.27 5.29
C ALA A 34 -37.39 -11.92 5.45
N ALA A 35 -36.85 -11.66 6.65
CA ALA A 35 -36.21 -10.38 6.91
C ALA A 35 -35.17 -10.16 5.80
N ALA A 36 -35.22 -9.00 5.18
CA ALA A 36 -34.28 -8.65 4.12
C ALA A 36 -32.86 -8.76 4.71
N SER A 37 -32.04 -9.61 4.10
CA SER A 37 -30.66 -9.88 4.55
C SER A 37 -29.68 -9.46 3.46
N PRO A 38 -28.57 -8.78 3.80
CA PRO A 38 -27.46 -8.59 2.87
C PRO A 38 -26.80 -9.94 2.54
N ASP A 39 -26.04 -9.97 1.46
CA ASP A 39 -25.18 -11.08 1.02
C ASP A 39 -24.03 -10.47 0.24
N LEU A 40 -22.86 -10.38 0.85
CA LEU A 40 -21.70 -9.66 0.37
C LEU A 40 -20.73 -10.64 -0.26
N VAL A 41 -20.43 -10.38 -1.53
CA VAL A 41 -19.48 -11.18 -2.31
C VAL A 41 -18.32 -10.34 -2.78
N LEU A 42 -17.17 -10.99 -2.91
CA LEU A 42 -15.98 -10.41 -3.50
C LEU A 42 -15.86 -10.85 -4.96
N GLU A 43 -15.81 -9.89 -5.86
CA GLU A 43 -15.67 -10.08 -7.30
C GLU A 43 -14.39 -9.40 -7.82
N ASN A 44 -13.92 -9.82 -8.99
CA ASN A 44 -12.83 -9.16 -9.74
C ASN A 44 -11.53 -8.96 -8.95
N LEU A 45 -11.16 -9.90 -8.07
CA LEU A 45 -9.87 -9.83 -7.37
C LEU A 45 -8.72 -9.86 -8.39
N GLN A 46 -7.95 -8.78 -8.42
CA GLN A 46 -6.75 -8.62 -9.21
C GLN A 46 -5.61 -8.14 -8.32
N ALA A 47 -4.42 -8.62 -8.60
CA ALA A 47 -3.21 -8.12 -7.99
C ALA A 47 -2.33 -7.44 -9.03
N TYR A 48 -1.70 -6.34 -8.66
CA TYR A 48 -0.80 -5.56 -9.50
C TYR A 48 0.56 -5.47 -8.83
N ASN A 49 1.60 -5.79 -9.57
CA ASN A 49 2.96 -5.59 -9.10
C ASN A 49 3.44 -4.20 -9.53
N ILE A 50 3.56 -3.32 -8.55
CA ILE A 50 3.99 -1.93 -8.74
C ILE A 50 5.39 -1.89 -9.35
N TYR A 51 6.25 -2.86 -9.01
CA TYR A 51 7.64 -2.88 -9.47
C TYR A 51 7.77 -3.02 -11.00
N ASN A 52 7.01 -3.94 -11.60
CA ASN A 52 7.09 -4.20 -13.04
C ASN A 52 5.95 -3.57 -13.84
N GLY A 53 5.06 -2.84 -13.17
CA GLY A 53 3.94 -2.13 -13.77
C GLY A 53 2.87 -3.03 -14.39
N LYS A 54 2.74 -4.29 -13.96
CA LYS A 54 1.82 -5.28 -14.56
C LYS A 54 0.89 -5.91 -13.54
N TYR A 55 -0.31 -6.26 -14.02
CA TYR A 55 -1.19 -7.19 -13.31
C TYR A 55 -0.51 -8.56 -13.22
N LEU A 56 -0.59 -9.14 -12.04
CA LEU A 56 -0.08 -10.46 -11.72
C LEU A 56 -1.09 -11.53 -12.15
N VAL A 57 -0.56 -12.68 -12.55
CA VAL A 57 -1.34 -13.90 -12.73
C VAL A 57 -1.27 -14.72 -11.44
N ASP A 58 -2.38 -15.33 -11.05
CA ASP A 58 -2.40 -16.20 -9.87
C ASP A 58 -1.38 -17.35 -10.00
N GLY A 59 -0.58 -17.56 -8.96
CA GLY A 59 0.56 -18.48 -8.92
C GLY A 59 1.82 -17.99 -9.65
N GLN A 60 1.85 -16.76 -10.18
CA GLN A 60 3.02 -16.22 -10.86
C GLN A 60 4.24 -16.14 -9.91
N THR A 61 5.42 -16.44 -10.44
CA THR A 61 6.68 -16.17 -9.76
C THR A 61 7.23 -14.82 -10.19
N VAL A 62 7.62 -14.00 -9.22
CA VAL A 62 8.25 -12.70 -9.47
C VAL A 62 9.53 -12.56 -8.65
N PRO A 63 10.56 -11.89 -9.18
CA PRO A 63 11.80 -11.68 -8.45
C PRO A 63 11.65 -10.63 -7.34
N ILE A 64 10.72 -9.69 -7.50
CA ILE A 64 10.42 -8.61 -6.55
C ILE A 64 8.90 -8.42 -6.54
N LEU A 65 8.33 -8.19 -5.36
CA LEU A 65 6.90 -8.05 -5.18
C LEU A 65 6.57 -6.83 -4.32
N THR A 66 5.99 -5.81 -4.96
CA THR A 66 5.20 -4.79 -4.27
C THR A 66 3.78 -4.89 -4.80
N ILE A 67 2.91 -5.53 -4.01
CA ILE A 67 1.58 -5.94 -4.45
C ILE A 67 0.53 -4.89 -4.09
N LYS A 68 -0.37 -4.59 -5.02
CA LYS A 68 -1.59 -3.79 -4.78
C LYS A 68 -2.79 -4.61 -5.24
N PHE A 69 -3.83 -4.69 -4.42
CA PHE A 69 -5.06 -5.43 -4.74
C PHE A 69 -6.14 -4.49 -5.25
N PHE A 70 -6.90 -4.98 -6.22
CA PHE A 70 -8.11 -4.37 -6.75
C PHE A 70 -9.21 -5.42 -6.64
N PHE A 71 -10.36 -5.06 -6.10
CA PHE A 71 -11.50 -5.97 -5.97
C PHE A 71 -12.80 -5.19 -5.88
N THR A 72 -13.90 -5.83 -6.24
CA THR A 72 -15.25 -5.28 -6.13
C THR A 72 -15.96 -5.99 -5.00
N VAL A 73 -16.58 -5.25 -4.08
CA VAL A 73 -17.52 -5.80 -3.10
C VAL A 73 -18.92 -5.55 -3.59
N ARG A 74 -19.76 -6.59 -3.62
CA ARG A 74 -21.13 -6.48 -4.12
C ARG A 74 -22.11 -7.06 -3.10
N ASN A 75 -23.20 -6.35 -2.85
CA ASN A 75 -24.34 -6.90 -2.11
C ASN A 75 -25.31 -7.58 -3.09
N ILE A 76 -25.33 -8.92 -3.14
CA ILE A 76 -26.30 -9.71 -3.92
C ILE A 76 -27.57 -10.05 -3.12
N GLY A 77 -27.61 -9.66 -1.85
CA GLY A 77 -28.72 -9.87 -0.94
C GLY A 77 -29.87 -8.90 -1.20
N ASN A 78 -30.97 -9.13 -0.49
CA ASN A 78 -32.18 -8.31 -0.60
C ASN A 78 -32.30 -7.26 0.51
N GLY A 79 -31.36 -7.23 1.48
CA GLY A 79 -31.25 -6.23 2.54
C GLY A 79 -30.04 -5.32 2.38
N GLU A 80 -30.08 -4.13 2.99
CA GLU A 80 -28.93 -3.21 3.08
C GLU A 80 -27.86 -3.79 4.04
N SER A 81 -26.59 -3.69 3.68
CA SER A 81 -25.49 -4.06 4.58
C SER A 81 -25.15 -2.91 5.53
N SER A 82 -24.52 -3.18 6.67
CA SER A 82 -23.82 -2.12 7.41
C SER A 82 -22.45 -1.84 6.78
N VAL A 83 -21.69 -0.93 7.37
CA VAL A 83 -20.25 -0.80 7.09
C VAL A 83 -19.58 -2.13 7.38
N VAL A 84 -18.72 -2.58 6.49
CA VAL A 84 -18.10 -3.92 6.51
C VAL A 84 -16.59 -3.76 6.67
N GLU A 85 -16.02 -4.51 7.60
CA GLU A 85 -14.56 -4.67 7.73
C GLU A 85 -14.05 -5.64 6.67
N VAL A 86 -12.93 -5.32 6.03
CA VAL A 86 -12.29 -6.20 5.04
C VAL A 86 -10.85 -6.42 5.44
N ASP A 87 -10.48 -7.67 5.64
CA ASP A 87 -9.13 -8.09 5.97
C ASP A 87 -8.38 -8.61 4.74
N ILE A 88 -7.11 -8.22 4.62
CA ILE A 88 -6.13 -8.82 3.73
C ILE A 88 -5.07 -9.47 4.60
N THR A 89 -4.97 -10.79 4.52
CA THR A 89 -4.01 -11.60 5.26
C THR A 89 -3.07 -12.34 4.31
N ASP A 90 -1.89 -12.72 4.78
CA ASP A 90 -0.97 -13.58 4.03
C ASP A 90 -0.73 -14.90 4.75
N GLY A 91 -0.99 -16.02 4.08
CA GLY A 91 -0.75 -17.36 4.63
C GLY A 91 0.73 -17.68 4.87
N PHE A 92 1.67 -16.96 4.24
CA PHE A 92 3.10 -17.16 4.45
C PHE A 92 3.66 -16.32 5.60
N ASP A 93 3.18 -15.09 5.73
CA ASP A 93 3.52 -14.15 6.80
C ASP A 93 2.31 -13.85 7.70
N PRO A 94 2.15 -14.56 8.83
CA PRO A 94 1.05 -14.32 9.75
C PRO A 94 1.01 -12.91 10.37
N SER A 95 2.13 -12.17 10.31
CA SER A 95 2.16 -10.77 10.78
C SER A 95 1.59 -9.78 9.77
N PHE A 96 1.39 -10.22 8.53
CA PHE A 96 0.77 -9.44 7.48
C PHE A 96 -0.76 -9.54 7.60
N ARG A 97 -1.35 -8.57 8.31
CA ARG A 97 -2.78 -8.30 8.31
C ARG A 97 -3.01 -6.83 8.00
N LYS A 98 -3.89 -6.54 7.05
CA LYS A 98 -4.28 -5.18 6.67
C LYS A 98 -5.80 -5.10 6.65
N THR A 99 -6.32 -4.05 7.26
CA THR A 99 -7.76 -3.89 7.45
C THR A 99 -8.23 -2.64 6.69
N LEU A 100 -9.36 -2.79 5.99
CA LEU A 100 -10.02 -1.78 5.18
C LEU A 100 -11.50 -1.72 5.59
N TYR A 101 -12.21 -0.68 5.17
CA TYR A 101 -13.64 -0.52 5.45
C TYR A 101 -14.41 -0.21 4.16
N VAL A 102 -15.52 -0.91 3.97
CA VAL A 102 -16.48 -0.70 2.87
C VAL A 102 -17.72 -0.04 3.48
N PRO A 103 -18.26 1.04 2.89
CA PRO A 103 -19.51 1.64 3.36
C PRO A 103 -20.70 0.68 3.24
N SER A 104 -21.85 1.03 3.81
CA SER A 104 -23.08 0.27 3.60
C SER A 104 -23.44 0.19 2.12
N LEU A 105 -23.92 -0.97 1.70
CA LEU A 105 -24.32 -1.25 0.32
C LEU A 105 -25.79 -1.64 0.29
N MET A 106 -26.55 -0.95 -0.56
CA MET A 106 -27.92 -1.31 -0.89
C MET A 106 -27.96 -2.63 -1.69
N PRO A 107 -29.11 -3.30 -1.78
CA PRO A 107 -29.27 -4.47 -2.65
C PRO A 107 -28.81 -4.20 -4.08
N ASN A 108 -27.94 -5.08 -4.61
CA ASN A 108 -27.25 -4.98 -5.91
C ASN A 108 -26.24 -3.83 -6.06
N GLU A 109 -25.94 -3.09 -5.00
CA GLU A 109 -24.88 -2.07 -5.03
C GLU A 109 -23.49 -2.72 -4.99
N THR A 110 -22.54 -2.06 -5.66
CA THR A 110 -21.14 -2.48 -5.78
C THR A 110 -20.22 -1.37 -5.29
N ASN A 111 -19.09 -1.75 -4.72
CA ASN A 111 -18.02 -0.83 -4.37
C ASN A 111 -16.67 -1.36 -4.87
N ASP A 112 -16.04 -0.62 -5.79
CA ASP A 112 -14.71 -0.93 -6.29
C ASP A 112 -13.65 -0.40 -5.32
N HIS A 113 -12.87 -1.31 -4.74
CA HIS A 113 -11.83 -1.02 -3.78
C HIS A 113 -10.44 -1.24 -4.37
N GLN A 114 -9.52 -0.40 -3.89
CA GLN A 114 -8.09 -0.55 -4.14
C GLN A 114 -7.39 -0.55 -2.78
N SER A 115 -6.52 -1.54 -2.54
CA SER A 115 -5.71 -1.55 -1.33
C SER A 115 -4.57 -0.53 -1.42
N ASN A 116 -3.88 -0.32 -0.29
CA ASN A 116 -2.53 0.24 -0.35
C ASN A 116 -1.58 -0.72 -1.08
N SER A 117 -0.43 -0.21 -1.49
CA SER A 117 0.65 -1.05 -1.98
C SER A 117 1.39 -1.68 -0.80
N TYR A 118 1.78 -2.94 -0.94
CA TYR A 118 2.44 -3.69 0.11
C TYR A 118 3.73 -4.29 -0.43
N HIS A 119 4.85 -3.87 0.14
CA HIS A 119 6.15 -4.44 -0.21
C HIS A 119 6.36 -5.76 0.53
N ILE A 120 6.72 -6.80 -0.21
CA ILE A 120 6.85 -8.17 0.30
C ILE A 120 8.31 -8.57 0.22
N ASN A 121 8.90 -8.81 1.39
CA ASN A 121 10.34 -9.03 1.56
C ASN A 121 10.71 -10.47 1.89
N LYS A 122 9.73 -11.29 2.31
CA LYS A 122 9.99 -12.66 2.75
C LYS A 122 9.87 -13.57 1.54
N GLU A 123 10.96 -14.12 1.04
CA GLU A 123 10.90 -15.05 -0.09
C GLU A 123 10.06 -16.28 0.26
N GLY A 124 9.14 -16.63 -0.63
CA GLY A 124 8.20 -17.72 -0.38
C GLY A 124 6.98 -17.67 -1.26
N LYS A 125 6.12 -18.68 -1.05
CA LYS A 125 4.79 -18.74 -1.66
C LYS A 125 3.82 -17.99 -0.77
N HIS A 126 3.42 -16.78 -1.19
CA HIS A 126 2.41 -15.98 -0.51
C HIS A 126 1.03 -16.32 -1.06
N THR A 127 0.09 -16.57 -0.18
CA THR A 127 -1.33 -16.74 -0.53
C THR A 127 -2.10 -15.70 0.26
N TYR A 128 -2.49 -14.64 -0.43
CA TYR A 128 -3.26 -13.57 0.15
C TYR A 128 -4.72 -13.98 0.21
N THR A 129 -5.34 -13.80 1.37
CA THR A 129 -6.77 -14.03 1.57
C THR A 129 -7.43 -12.70 1.89
N ILE A 130 -8.40 -12.31 1.07
CA ILE A 130 -9.25 -11.16 1.31
C ILE A 130 -10.57 -11.69 1.88
N THR A 131 -10.91 -11.25 3.08
CA THR A 131 -12.10 -11.69 3.81
C THR A 131 -12.97 -10.49 4.14
N LEU A 132 -14.22 -10.51 3.68
CA LEU A 132 -15.24 -9.56 4.12
C LEU A 132 -15.79 -10.03 5.47
N ASP A 133 -16.02 -9.09 6.36
CA ASP A 133 -16.55 -9.30 7.71
C ASP A 133 -15.88 -10.46 8.47
N PRO A 134 -14.55 -10.41 8.71
CA PRO A 134 -13.81 -11.50 9.34
C PRO A 134 -14.31 -11.86 10.76
N GLU A 135 -15.01 -10.94 11.42
CA GLU A 135 -15.59 -11.12 12.76
C GLU A 135 -17.09 -11.50 12.72
N ASN A 136 -17.64 -11.73 11.52
CA ASN A 136 -19.03 -12.15 11.27
C ASN A 136 -20.07 -11.26 11.99
N GLN A 137 -19.87 -9.93 11.97
CA GLN A 137 -20.73 -8.94 12.62
C GLN A 137 -21.97 -8.56 11.79
N VAL A 138 -21.87 -8.69 10.46
CA VAL A 138 -22.96 -8.51 9.50
C VAL A 138 -23.60 -9.87 9.29
N LEU A 139 -24.88 -10.00 9.60
CA LEU A 139 -25.60 -11.24 9.34
C LEU A 139 -25.95 -11.31 7.85
N GLU A 140 -25.33 -12.24 7.13
CA GLU A 140 -25.53 -12.42 5.71
C GLU A 140 -26.47 -13.61 5.40
N SER A 141 -27.09 -13.64 4.22
CA SER A 141 -27.83 -14.86 3.80
C SER A 141 -26.93 -16.02 3.45
N ASN A 142 -25.66 -15.76 3.15
CA ASN A 142 -24.61 -16.73 2.93
C ASN A 142 -23.31 -16.18 3.51
N GLU A 143 -22.67 -16.92 4.41
CA GLU A 143 -21.41 -16.53 5.06
C GLU A 143 -20.20 -17.23 4.43
N GLU A 144 -20.41 -18.08 3.41
CA GLU A 144 -19.36 -18.92 2.81
C GLU A 144 -18.73 -18.31 1.55
N ASN A 145 -19.26 -17.18 1.05
CA ASN A 145 -18.90 -16.52 -0.21
C ASN A 145 -18.25 -15.13 -0.02
N ASN A 146 -17.84 -14.82 1.22
CA ASN A 146 -17.22 -13.55 1.62
C ASN A 146 -15.67 -13.57 1.52
N THR A 147 -15.07 -14.60 0.92
CA THR A 147 -13.61 -14.73 0.81
C THR A 147 -13.12 -14.93 -0.62
N ALA A 148 -11.95 -14.35 -0.92
CA ALA A 148 -11.22 -14.60 -2.15
C ALA A 148 -9.72 -14.73 -1.87
N THR A 149 -9.01 -15.47 -2.72
CA THR A 149 -7.57 -15.69 -2.55
C THR A 149 -6.79 -15.35 -3.81
N PHE A 150 -5.54 -14.91 -3.62
CA PHE A 150 -4.58 -14.68 -4.69
C PHE A 150 -3.20 -15.16 -4.27
N THR A 151 -2.57 -15.99 -5.08
CA THR A 151 -1.25 -16.55 -4.80
C THR A 151 -0.19 -15.93 -5.68
N VAL A 152 0.98 -15.67 -5.10
CA VAL A 152 2.17 -15.21 -5.83
C VAL A 152 3.42 -15.76 -5.14
N CYS A 153 4.40 -16.20 -5.93
CA CYS A 153 5.69 -16.61 -5.39
C CYS A 153 6.70 -15.47 -5.52
N LEU A 154 7.29 -15.08 -4.39
CA LEU A 154 8.45 -14.21 -4.37
C LEU A 154 9.71 -15.08 -4.43
N VAL A 155 10.42 -15.01 -5.56
CA VAL A 155 11.66 -15.74 -5.87
C VAL A 155 11.52 -17.27 -5.86
N ASN A 156 11.25 -17.89 -4.71
CA ASN A 156 11.25 -19.34 -4.53
C ASN A 156 10.00 -19.86 -3.79
N CYS A 157 9.13 -20.58 -4.50
CA CYS A 157 7.90 -21.16 -3.96
C CYS A 157 8.13 -22.28 -2.92
N ASN A 158 9.34 -22.84 -2.81
CA ASN A 158 9.65 -23.95 -1.92
C ASN A 158 10.28 -23.51 -0.58
N SER A 159 10.43 -22.20 -0.37
CA SER A 159 10.87 -21.65 0.91
C SER A 159 9.80 -21.94 1.97
N SER A 160 10.17 -22.57 3.08
CA SER A 160 9.29 -22.79 4.22
C SER A 160 9.31 -21.55 5.13
N SER A 161 8.14 -21.09 5.57
CA SER A 161 8.00 -19.97 6.51
C SER A 161 8.88 -20.16 7.76
N PRO A 162 9.61 -19.14 8.25
CA PRO A 162 10.47 -19.28 9.42
C PRO A 162 9.62 -19.63 10.65
N THR A 163 9.70 -20.89 11.07
CA THR A 163 9.09 -21.34 12.34
C THR A 163 9.84 -20.67 13.49
N ALA A 164 9.09 -20.04 14.41
CA ALA A 164 9.65 -19.43 15.61
C ALA A 164 10.61 -20.40 16.33
N THR A 165 11.86 -19.99 16.50
CA THR A 165 12.90 -20.82 17.13
C THR A 165 12.60 -20.97 18.63
N PRO A 166 12.40 -22.19 19.17
CA PRO A 166 12.28 -22.37 20.61
C PRO A 166 13.64 -22.18 21.29
N THR A 167 13.64 -21.46 22.40
CA THR A 167 14.76 -21.21 23.32
C THR A 167 15.42 -22.52 23.78
N PRO A 168 16.76 -22.68 23.77
CA PRO A 168 17.39 -23.95 24.15
C PRO A 168 17.45 -24.12 25.67
N SER A 169 17.01 -25.28 26.16
CA SER A 169 17.30 -25.81 27.50
C SER A 169 18.40 -26.87 27.42
N SER A 170 19.21 -26.98 28.46
CA SER A 170 20.53 -27.61 28.48
C SER A 170 20.57 -29.15 28.53
N THR A 171 21.73 -29.67 28.10
CA THR A 171 22.46 -30.89 28.50
C THR A 171 22.01 -32.28 28.01
N VAL A 172 22.87 -32.97 27.20
CA VAL A 172 23.73 -34.16 27.51
C VAL A 172 24.54 -34.55 26.22
N PRO A 173 25.82 -35.00 26.28
CA PRO A 173 26.60 -35.48 25.12
C PRO A 173 26.83 -37.03 25.14
N PRO A 174 27.56 -37.64 24.17
CA PRO A 174 27.18 -37.90 22.79
C PRO A 174 27.13 -39.42 22.46
N ALA A 175 26.45 -39.81 21.38
CA ALA A 175 26.66 -41.11 20.72
C ALA A 175 27.28 -40.90 19.33
N THR A 176 28.26 -41.74 19.02
CA THR A 176 29.16 -41.81 17.87
C THR A 176 28.52 -41.55 16.49
N PRO A 177 29.15 -40.76 15.60
CA PRO A 177 28.59 -40.48 14.27
C PRO A 177 28.83 -41.63 13.27
N THR A 178 27.78 -42.01 12.57
CA THR A 178 27.83 -42.76 11.30
C THR A 178 28.19 -41.79 10.18
N PRO A 179 29.07 -42.14 9.21
CA PRO A 179 29.58 -41.19 8.22
C PRO A 179 28.45 -40.66 7.33
N THR A 180 28.15 -39.37 7.49
CA THR A 180 27.23 -38.63 6.61
C THR A 180 28.06 -38.04 5.47
N SER A 181 27.55 -38.19 4.25
CA SER A 181 28.13 -37.68 3.01
C SER A 181 28.50 -36.20 3.13
N PHE A 182 29.71 -35.86 2.67
CA PHE A 182 30.20 -34.50 2.49
C PHE A 182 29.12 -33.62 1.80
N PRO A 183 28.62 -32.55 2.43
CA PRO A 183 27.92 -31.53 1.69
C PRO A 183 28.94 -30.75 0.85
N THR A 184 28.65 -30.66 -0.44
CA THR A 184 29.25 -29.70 -1.38
C THR A 184 29.27 -28.31 -0.73
N PRO A 185 30.37 -27.53 -0.79
CA PRO A 185 30.40 -26.19 -0.23
C PRO A 185 29.30 -25.34 -0.87
N SER A 186 28.32 -24.92 -0.07
CA SER A 186 27.37 -23.87 -0.41
C SER A 186 28.17 -22.61 -0.74
N PRO A 187 27.84 -21.87 -1.82
CA PRO A 187 28.51 -20.61 -2.10
C PRO A 187 28.35 -19.71 -0.88
N THR A 188 29.48 -19.18 -0.39
CA THR A 188 29.52 -18.13 0.63
C THR A 188 28.59 -17.01 0.20
N ALA A 189 27.53 -16.77 0.95
CA ALA A 189 26.70 -15.58 0.75
C ALA A 189 27.62 -14.37 0.86
N THR A 190 27.70 -13.59 -0.23
CA THR A 190 28.28 -12.26 -0.21
C THR A 190 27.64 -11.50 0.95
N PRO A 191 28.41 -10.80 1.80
CA PRO A 191 27.82 -9.98 2.84
C PRO A 191 26.77 -9.06 2.20
N PRO A 192 25.58 -8.88 2.79
CA PRO A 192 24.67 -7.83 2.36
C PRO A 192 25.48 -6.55 2.25
N GLY A 193 25.39 -5.85 1.13
CA GLY A 193 26.07 -4.57 0.96
C GLY A 193 25.74 -3.66 2.16
N THR A 194 26.64 -2.76 2.51
CA THR A 194 26.35 -1.74 3.52
C THR A 194 25.15 -0.91 3.03
N PRO A 195 24.04 -0.79 3.78
CA PRO A 195 22.88 -0.03 3.33
C PRO A 195 23.29 1.41 3.00
N THR A 196 22.92 1.87 1.80
CA THR A 196 23.20 3.24 1.37
C THR A 196 22.30 4.19 2.14
N VAL A 197 22.88 4.86 3.15
CA VAL A 197 22.18 5.82 4.03
C VAL A 197 22.64 7.24 3.76
N ARG A 198 21.76 8.21 4.01
CA ARG A 198 22.06 9.63 4.05
C ARG A 198 21.72 10.17 5.44
N HIS A 199 22.74 10.67 6.12
CA HIS A 199 22.56 11.36 7.38
C HIS A 199 21.86 12.71 7.16
N LEU A 200 20.80 12.97 7.92
CA LEU A 200 20.02 14.20 7.88
C LEU A 200 20.15 14.93 9.22
N GLU A 201 20.46 16.22 9.16
CA GLU A 201 20.55 17.12 10.31
C GLU A 201 19.19 17.78 10.60
N PRO A 202 18.96 18.31 11.82
CA PRO A 202 17.78 19.12 12.13
C PRO A 202 17.66 20.35 11.22
N GLY A 203 16.43 20.69 10.84
CA GLY A 203 16.13 21.81 9.94
C GLY A 203 15.72 21.37 8.55
N TRP A 204 15.70 22.32 7.62
CA TRP A 204 15.36 22.02 6.23
C TRP A 204 16.48 21.25 5.57
N GLN A 205 16.15 20.13 4.93
CA GLN A 205 17.05 19.35 4.11
C GLN A 205 16.46 19.24 2.70
N LEU A 206 17.32 19.34 1.68
CA LEU A 206 16.96 19.11 0.29
C LEU A 206 17.58 17.80 -0.17
N ILE A 207 16.76 16.81 -0.49
CA ILE A 207 17.18 15.44 -0.74
C ILE A 207 16.56 14.88 -2.01
N SER A 208 17.03 13.72 -2.41
CA SER A 208 16.38 12.85 -3.38
C SER A 208 16.52 11.40 -2.94
N LEU A 209 15.73 10.51 -3.54
CA LEU A 209 15.75 9.08 -3.25
C LEU A 209 16.34 8.33 -4.45
N SER A 210 17.61 8.61 -4.76
CA SER A 210 18.30 8.17 -5.99
C SER A 210 18.34 6.65 -6.21
N PHE A 211 18.09 5.86 -5.16
CA PHE A 211 18.14 4.40 -5.19
C PHE A 211 16.76 3.75 -5.17
N LEU A 212 15.68 4.52 -5.35
CA LEU A 212 14.38 3.89 -5.54
C LEU A 212 14.37 3.09 -6.85
N PRO A 213 13.72 1.92 -6.88
CA PRO A 213 13.54 1.17 -8.12
C PRO A 213 12.50 1.81 -9.07
N GLY A 214 11.76 2.81 -8.59
CA GLY A 214 10.68 3.46 -9.32
C GLY A 214 9.83 4.32 -8.38
N GLU A 215 8.58 4.57 -8.79
CA GLU A 215 7.62 5.27 -7.95
C GLU A 215 7.16 4.40 -6.77
N MET A 216 7.09 4.99 -5.58
CA MET A 216 6.60 4.34 -4.37
C MET A 216 5.84 5.32 -3.47
N PRO A 217 5.00 4.84 -2.54
CA PRO A 217 4.33 5.70 -1.57
C PRO A 217 5.32 6.52 -0.72
N ILE A 218 5.00 7.79 -0.45
CA ILE A 218 5.87 8.67 0.34
C ILE A 218 6.10 8.17 1.77
N GLN A 219 5.09 7.51 2.35
CA GLN A 219 5.19 6.93 3.70
C GLN A 219 6.25 5.83 3.75
N ASP A 220 6.26 4.95 2.75
CA ASP A 220 7.24 3.87 2.64
C ASP A 220 8.64 4.43 2.33
N ALA A 221 8.71 5.46 1.51
CA ALA A 221 9.95 6.12 1.12
C ALA A 221 10.67 6.81 2.28
N LEU A 222 9.92 7.29 3.28
CA LEU A 222 10.45 7.99 4.45
C LEU A 222 10.35 7.16 5.74
N GLN A 223 10.01 5.87 5.64
CA GLN A 223 9.77 5.01 6.79
C GLN A 223 10.97 4.95 7.74
N SER A 224 12.19 4.93 7.19
CA SER A 224 13.43 4.89 7.98
C SER A 224 13.65 6.11 8.89
N ILE A 225 12.95 7.22 8.64
CA ILE A 225 13.01 8.46 9.43
C ILE A 225 11.65 8.84 10.01
N GLU A 226 10.71 7.89 10.10
CA GLU A 226 9.39 8.13 10.70
C GLU A 226 9.53 8.72 12.12
N GLY A 227 8.77 9.76 12.41
CA GLY A 227 8.83 10.49 13.68
C GLY A 227 9.98 11.51 13.80
N SER A 228 10.90 11.59 12.83
CA SER A 228 12.05 12.53 12.86
C SER A 228 11.89 13.76 11.96
N TYR A 229 10.73 13.92 11.29
CA TYR A 229 10.41 15.07 10.45
C TYR A 229 8.95 15.50 10.60
N THR A 230 8.65 16.76 10.27
CA THR A 230 7.29 17.31 10.39
C THR A 230 6.56 17.43 9.05
N VAL A 231 7.28 17.70 7.96
CA VAL A 231 6.67 17.93 6.65
C VAL A 231 7.66 17.66 5.53
N ALA A 232 7.15 17.15 4.41
CA ALA A 232 7.90 16.99 3.18
C ALA A 232 7.17 17.65 1.99
N TYR A 233 7.92 18.27 1.09
CA TYR A 233 7.40 18.96 -0.09
C TYR A 233 8.14 18.56 -1.36
N ILE A 234 7.40 18.37 -2.45
CA ILE A 234 7.96 18.42 -3.81
C ILE A 234 7.41 19.63 -4.56
N TYR A 235 8.08 19.97 -5.66
CA TYR A 235 7.62 20.99 -6.59
C TYR A 235 7.51 20.41 -8.00
N ASP A 236 6.30 20.40 -8.53
CA ASP A 236 5.91 19.87 -9.83
C ASP A 236 5.52 21.05 -10.75
N PRO A 237 6.45 21.54 -11.59
CA PRO A 237 6.18 22.68 -12.47
C PRO A 237 5.21 22.37 -13.61
N SER A 238 4.89 21.10 -13.87
CA SER A 238 3.92 20.73 -14.91
C SER A 238 2.47 21.02 -14.53
N ARG A 239 2.22 21.36 -13.26
CA ARG A 239 0.89 21.64 -12.74
C ARG A 239 0.46 23.09 -12.92
N ALA A 240 -0.86 23.27 -12.89
CA ALA A 240 -1.47 24.58 -12.82
C ALA A 240 -0.92 25.39 -11.65
N GLU A 241 -0.78 26.69 -11.86
CA GLU A 241 -0.28 27.63 -10.86
C GLU A 241 -1.07 27.50 -9.54
N GLY A 242 -0.33 27.42 -8.42
CA GLY A 242 -0.90 27.17 -7.09
C GLY A 242 -1.07 25.69 -6.73
N GLN A 243 -0.85 24.76 -7.67
CA GLN A 243 -0.85 23.31 -7.43
C GLN A 243 0.53 22.66 -7.60
N ASN A 244 1.55 23.47 -7.87
CA ASN A 244 2.92 23.00 -8.10
C ASN A 244 3.54 22.40 -6.84
N TRP A 245 3.24 22.97 -5.67
CA TRP A 245 3.70 22.43 -4.41
C TRP A 245 2.80 21.29 -3.94
N ARG A 246 3.40 20.12 -3.72
CA ARG A 246 2.73 18.98 -3.08
C ARG A 246 3.30 18.79 -1.70
N VAL A 247 2.45 18.39 -0.75
CA VAL A 247 2.83 18.27 0.66
C VAL A 247 2.50 16.90 1.21
N HIS A 248 3.37 16.36 2.04
CA HIS A 248 3.11 15.21 2.89
C HIS A 248 3.39 15.61 4.35
N THR A 249 2.42 15.36 5.23
CA THR A 249 2.53 15.54 6.66
C THR A 249 2.28 14.20 7.36
N PRO A 250 3.24 13.66 8.15
CA PRO A 250 3.07 12.39 8.85
C PRO A 250 1.81 12.38 9.72
N GLY A 251 1.05 11.27 9.68
CA GLY A 251 -0.20 11.10 10.44
C GLY A 251 -1.39 11.96 10.00
N ILE A 252 -1.19 12.96 9.12
CA ILE A 252 -2.26 13.84 8.60
C ILE A 252 -2.53 13.58 7.11
N GLY A 253 -1.50 13.26 6.33
CA GLY A 253 -1.58 13.08 4.89
C GLY A 253 -1.22 14.36 4.12
N GLY A 254 -1.75 14.49 2.90
CA GLY A 254 -1.49 15.64 2.03
C GLY A 254 -1.63 15.31 0.54
N THR A 255 -1.23 16.22 -0.32
CA THR A 255 -1.32 16.08 -1.79
C THR A 255 -0.14 15.32 -2.42
N LEU A 256 0.93 15.10 -1.66
CA LEU A 256 2.04 14.23 -2.02
C LEU A 256 1.77 12.83 -1.47
N THR A 257 1.46 11.89 -2.36
CA THR A 257 1.13 10.49 -2.03
C THR A 257 2.24 9.52 -2.43
N SER A 258 3.04 9.88 -3.42
CA SER A 258 4.09 9.04 -3.99
C SER A 258 5.29 9.87 -4.41
N VAL A 259 6.46 9.23 -4.41
CA VAL A 259 7.73 9.78 -4.86
C VAL A 259 8.46 8.77 -5.71
N ASN A 260 9.38 9.25 -6.56
CA ASN A 260 10.21 8.42 -7.41
C ASN A 260 11.67 8.96 -7.36
N PRO A 261 12.64 8.29 -8.01
CA PRO A 261 14.04 8.70 -7.96
C PRO A 261 14.34 10.08 -8.56
N THR A 262 13.44 10.61 -9.39
CA THR A 262 13.67 11.81 -10.19
C THR A 262 13.20 13.09 -9.50
N MET A 263 12.52 12.95 -8.36
CA MET A 263 11.98 14.06 -7.58
C MET A 263 13.01 14.59 -6.58
N GLY A 264 13.13 15.92 -6.52
CA GLY A 264 13.75 16.60 -5.38
C GLY A 264 12.70 16.79 -4.29
N LEU A 265 13.11 16.57 -3.04
CA LEU A 265 12.23 16.61 -1.87
C LEU A 265 12.82 17.56 -0.83
N TRP A 266 12.05 18.56 -0.44
CA TRP A 266 12.29 19.31 0.79
C TRP A 266 11.72 18.55 1.97
N ILE A 267 12.48 18.39 3.04
CA ILE A 267 12.03 17.79 4.28
C ILE A 267 12.45 18.65 5.46
N LEU A 268 11.53 18.90 6.40
CA LEU A 268 11.82 19.62 7.63
C LEU A 268 12.05 18.60 8.76
N MET A 269 13.31 18.37 9.09
CA MET A 269 13.75 17.47 10.15
C MET A 269 13.62 18.15 11.52
N THR A 270 13.12 17.41 12.51
CA THR A 270 13.06 17.86 13.91
C THR A 270 14.27 17.41 14.72
N GLN A 271 14.91 16.32 14.30
CA GLN A 271 16.10 15.73 14.91
C GLN A 271 16.94 15.06 13.83
N GLU A 272 18.18 14.74 14.14
CA GLU A 272 19.05 14.00 13.23
C GLU A 272 18.52 12.57 13.00
N ALA A 273 18.65 12.06 11.77
CA ALA A 273 18.28 10.69 11.43
C ALA A 273 18.98 10.21 10.15
N ASP A 274 19.17 8.89 10.03
CA ASP A 274 19.72 8.28 8.83
C ASP A 274 18.60 7.80 7.90
N LEU A 275 18.45 8.49 6.77
CA LEU A 275 17.52 8.12 5.72
C LEU A 275 18.11 7.01 4.86
N MET A 276 17.35 5.94 4.67
CA MET A 276 17.65 4.92 3.67
C MET A 276 17.35 5.46 2.27
N LEU A 277 18.36 5.57 1.40
CA LEU A 277 18.17 6.19 0.07
C LEU A 277 17.35 5.34 -0.92
N ASN A 278 17.14 4.07 -0.59
CA ASN A 278 16.21 3.16 -1.26
C ASN A 278 14.83 3.10 -0.57
N GLY A 279 14.55 4.01 0.38
CA GLY A 279 13.33 4.09 1.16
C GLY A 279 13.28 3.09 2.32
N THR A 280 13.34 1.80 2.01
CA THR A 280 13.07 0.70 2.97
C THR A 280 14.31 0.05 3.57
N GLY A 281 15.53 0.42 3.13
CA GLY A 281 16.78 -0.11 3.69
C GLY A 281 17.18 -1.52 3.22
N THR A 282 16.43 -2.15 2.32
CA THR A 282 16.79 -3.45 1.73
C THR A 282 17.64 -3.25 0.48
N LEU A 283 18.95 -3.47 0.60
CA LEU A 283 19.81 -3.58 -0.59
C LEU A 283 19.49 -4.90 -1.29
N ALA A 284 18.74 -4.82 -2.39
CA ALA A 284 18.82 -5.86 -3.37
C ALA A 284 20.23 -5.82 -3.96
N SER A 285 20.97 -6.92 -3.84
CA SER A 285 22.28 -7.09 -4.47
C SER A 285 22.11 -7.14 -5.99
N HIS A 286 21.86 -5.99 -6.62
CA HIS A 286 21.89 -5.86 -8.07
C HIS A 286 23.32 -5.51 -8.47
N ALA A 287 24.19 -6.53 -8.43
CA ALA A 287 25.31 -6.57 -9.34
C ALA A 287 24.78 -7.03 -10.70
N ASP A 288 23.97 -6.21 -11.38
CA ASP A 288 23.61 -6.48 -12.77
C ASP A 288 23.20 -5.19 -13.51
N THR A 289 23.69 -5.09 -14.74
CA THR A 289 23.83 -3.87 -15.56
C THR A 289 22.56 -3.34 -16.22
N ASP A 290 21.38 -3.69 -15.72
CA ASP A 290 20.09 -3.23 -16.25
C ASP A 290 19.44 -2.23 -15.29
N VAL A 291 20.09 -1.07 -15.12
CA VAL A 291 19.48 0.04 -14.40
C VAL A 291 18.38 0.65 -15.29
N PRO A 292 17.12 0.72 -14.83
CA PRO A 292 16.05 1.32 -15.62
C PRO A 292 16.42 2.77 -15.95
N ILE A 293 16.35 3.11 -17.24
CA ILE A 293 16.58 4.47 -17.75
C ILE A 293 15.60 5.41 -17.06
N ALA A 294 16.09 6.28 -16.19
CA ALA A 294 15.28 7.30 -15.56
C ALA A 294 15.11 8.48 -16.53
N THR A 295 13.85 8.82 -16.82
CA THR A 295 13.51 9.98 -17.65
C THR A 295 13.01 11.12 -16.78
N LEU A 296 13.67 12.28 -16.86
CA LEU A 296 13.26 13.54 -16.25
C LEU A 296 12.54 14.39 -17.29
N SER A 297 11.25 14.64 -17.10
CA SER A 297 10.54 15.65 -17.88
C SER A 297 10.79 17.02 -17.27
N LEU A 298 11.58 17.84 -17.96
CA LEU A 298 11.95 19.19 -17.57
C LEU A 298 11.19 20.21 -18.39
N VAL A 299 10.65 21.25 -17.74
CA VAL A 299 9.88 22.33 -18.39
C VAL A 299 10.52 23.70 -18.11
N PRO A 300 10.30 24.74 -18.95
CA PRO A 300 10.84 26.06 -18.72
C PRO A 300 10.52 26.61 -17.32
N GLY A 301 11.50 27.29 -16.73
CA GLY A 301 11.44 27.78 -15.36
C GLY A 301 12.09 26.83 -14.35
N TRP A 302 11.74 27.00 -13.08
CA TRP A 302 12.27 26.18 -12.00
C TRP A 302 11.71 24.77 -12.02
N ASN A 303 12.59 23.78 -11.86
CA ASN A 303 12.23 22.38 -11.62
C ASN A 303 12.96 21.92 -10.36
N LEU A 304 12.28 21.19 -9.49
CA LEU A 304 12.88 20.57 -8.31
C LEU A 304 13.10 19.08 -8.59
N VAL A 305 14.35 18.67 -8.66
CA VAL A 305 14.73 17.37 -9.22
C VAL A 305 15.69 16.61 -8.32
N GLY A 306 15.61 15.29 -8.41
CA GLY A 306 16.62 14.35 -7.94
C GLY A 306 17.34 13.76 -9.14
N PHE A 307 18.64 13.53 -9.00
CA PHE A 307 19.40 12.77 -10.00
C PHE A 307 19.57 11.34 -9.48
N PRO A 308 19.09 10.31 -10.19
CA PRO A 308 19.22 8.91 -9.82
C PRO A 308 20.61 8.36 -10.14
N VAL A 309 21.64 9.10 -9.72
CA VAL A 309 23.04 8.66 -9.81
C VAL A 309 23.36 7.85 -8.55
N HIS A 310 24.07 6.74 -8.71
CA HIS A 310 24.49 5.90 -7.56
C HIS A 310 25.92 6.18 -7.11
N THR A 311 26.66 6.95 -7.92
CA THR A 311 27.98 7.49 -7.59
C THR A 311 28.04 8.96 -7.94
N ALA A 312 28.95 9.69 -7.29
CA ALA A 312 29.11 11.11 -7.51
C ALA A 312 29.63 11.39 -8.93
N LEU A 313 28.97 12.27 -9.68
CA LEU A 313 29.34 12.60 -11.06
C LEU A 313 29.62 14.10 -11.22
N PRO A 314 30.63 14.51 -12.01
CA PRO A 314 30.82 15.92 -12.35
C PRO A 314 29.56 16.50 -13.01
N VAL A 315 29.16 17.73 -12.65
CA VAL A 315 27.93 18.36 -13.17
C VAL A 315 27.94 18.44 -14.71
N GLY A 316 29.09 18.73 -15.31
CA GLY A 316 29.22 18.80 -16.77
C GLY A 316 29.01 17.46 -17.46
N GLU A 317 29.38 16.35 -16.82
CA GLU A 317 29.13 15.00 -17.33
C GLU A 317 27.66 14.63 -17.14
N ALA A 318 27.14 14.84 -15.93
CA ALA A 318 25.75 14.54 -15.59
C ALA A 318 24.77 15.31 -16.50
N LEU A 319 24.98 16.60 -16.75
CA LEU A 319 24.04 17.45 -17.50
C LEU A 319 24.43 17.67 -18.97
N GLY A 320 25.46 17.01 -19.48
CA GLY A 320 25.98 17.23 -20.84
C GLY A 320 24.92 17.06 -21.93
N ALA A 321 23.99 16.10 -21.77
CA ALA A 321 22.92 15.84 -22.74
C ALA A 321 21.87 16.97 -22.85
N ILE A 322 21.84 17.88 -21.87
CA ILE A 322 20.94 19.04 -21.84
C ILE A 322 21.72 20.37 -21.81
N GLU A 323 23.00 20.35 -22.18
CA GLU A 323 23.80 21.57 -22.30
C GLU A 323 23.09 22.60 -23.19
N GLY A 324 23.09 23.86 -22.74
CA GLY A 324 22.41 24.97 -23.44
C GLY A 324 20.89 25.07 -23.19
N LYS A 325 20.26 24.10 -22.53
CA LYS A 325 18.81 24.12 -22.22
C LYS A 325 18.47 24.57 -20.79
N PHE A 326 19.48 24.89 -19.99
CA PHE A 326 19.32 25.38 -18.63
C PHE A 326 20.29 26.53 -18.35
N GLU A 327 19.89 27.42 -17.46
CA GLU A 327 20.67 28.60 -17.08
C GLU A 327 21.53 28.33 -15.86
N ARG A 328 20.99 27.64 -14.85
CA ARG A 328 21.67 27.40 -13.58
C ARG A 328 21.10 26.20 -12.85
N LEU A 329 21.95 25.62 -12.00
CA LEU A 329 21.64 24.54 -11.07
C LEU A 329 22.04 24.97 -9.66
N HIS A 330 21.19 24.68 -8.68
CA HIS A 330 21.45 24.95 -7.27
C HIS A 330 21.33 23.70 -6.42
N GLU A 331 22.26 23.56 -5.48
CA GLU A 331 22.21 22.61 -4.38
C GLU A 331 22.02 23.39 -3.08
N TYR A 332 21.12 22.92 -2.23
CA TYR A 332 20.98 23.43 -0.87
C TYR A 332 21.88 22.61 0.06
N GLY A 333 22.88 23.27 0.64
CA GLY A 333 23.77 22.70 1.66
C GLY A 333 23.57 23.37 3.03
N PRO A 334 24.12 22.78 4.11
CA PRO A 334 23.95 23.26 5.47
C PRO A 334 24.50 24.68 5.70
N ASP A 335 25.62 25.02 5.06
CA ASP A 335 26.28 26.32 5.24
C ASP A 335 25.82 27.38 4.24
N ALA A 336 25.60 26.97 2.98
CA ALA A 336 25.26 27.86 1.88
C ALA A 336 24.70 27.09 0.68
N TRP A 337 23.99 27.83 -0.16
CA TRP A 337 23.63 27.38 -1.50
C TRP A 337 24.87 27.26 -2.39
N LYS A 338 25.03 26.11 -3.05
CA LYS A 338 26.02 25.94 -4.11
C LYS A 338 25.36 26.15 -5.47
N THR A 339 26.12 26.69 -6.42
CA THR A 339 25.60 27.05 -7.74
C THR A 339 26.51 26.58 -8.84
N TYR A 340 25.90 26.05 -9.90
CA TYR A 340 26.54 25.81 -11.18
C TYR A 340 25.83 26.63 -12.26
N VAL A 341 26.62 27.34 -13.06
CA VAL A 341 26.20 28.05 -14.27
C VAL A 341 27.13 27.62 -15.40
N PRO A 342 26.59 27.16 -16.55
CA PRO A 342 27.41 26.82 -17.72
C PRO A 342 28.33 27.99 -18.11
N GLY A 343 29.60 27.70 -18.38
CA GLY A 343 30.59 28.69 -18.83
C GLY A 343 31.24 29.55 -17.74
N LEU A 344 30.82 29.48 -16.46
CA LEU A 344 31.46 30.24 -15.38
C LEU A 344 32.75 29.61 -14.83
N GLY A 345 33.14 28.44 -15.32
CA GLY A 345 34.41 27.78 -15.00
C GLY A 345 34.61 27.59 -13.49
N THR A 346 35.76 28.05 -12.96
CA THR A 346 36.16 27.90 -11.56
C THR A 346 35.34 28.75 -10.57
N THR A 347 34.42 29.59 -11.06
CA THR A 347 33.51 30.37 -10.19
C THR A 347 32.34 29.51 -9.69
N ASN A 348 32.07 28.38 -10.34
CA ASN A 348 31.04 27.45 -9.90
C ASN A 348 31.42 26.83 -8.55
N THR A 349 30.48 26.86 -7.61
CA THR A 349 30.63 26.25 -6.29
C THR A 349 29.98 24.87 -6.20
N LEU A 350 29.09 24.55 -7.14
CA LEU A 350 28.55 23.21 -7.36
C LEU A 350 29.30 22.55 -8.51
N THR A 351 30.10 21.53 -8.20
CA THR A 351 30.94 20.84 -9.20
C THR A 351 30.53 19.39 -9.44
N THR A 352 29.78 18.81 -8.50
CA THR A 352 29.45 17.38 -8.47
C THR A 352 27.96 17.19 -8.17
N ILE A 353 27.35 16.22 -8.83
CA ILE A 353 26.03 15.68 -8.51
C ILE A 353 26.25 14.48 -7.58
N GLU A 354 25.82 14.62 -6.33
CA GLU A 354 25.89 13.59 -5.30
C GLU A 354 24.62 12.72 -5.27
N PRO A 355 24.74 11.40 -5.02
CA PRO A 355 23.61 10.53 -4.74
C PRO A 355 22.78 11.02 -3.54
N GLY A 356 21.46 10.93 -3.64
CA GLY A 356 20.54 11.29 -2.56
C GLY A 356 20.37 12.80 -2.31
N GLN A 357 20.99 13.65 -3.15
CA GLN A 357 20.86 15.10 -3.07
C GLN A 357 19.73 15.60 -3.99
N GLY A 358 18.96 16.58 -3.52
CA GLY A 358 17.97 17.29 -4.34
C GLY A 358 18.52 18.61 -4.89
N TYR A 359 18.02 19.03 -6.05
CA TYR A 359 18.53 20.19 -6.79
C TYR A 359 17.41 21.03 -7.40
N TRP A 360 17.65 22.33 -7.48
CA TRP A 360 16.85 23.23 -8.30
C TRP A 360 17.55 23.51 -9.61
N ILE A 361 16.89 23.20 -10.73
CA ILE A 361 17.39 23.54 -12.07
C ILE A 361 16.45 24.54 -12.73
N PHE A 362 17.02 25.63 -13.27
CA PHE A 362 16.27 26.60 -14.05
C PHE A 362 16.44 26.31 -15.53
N MET A 363 15.38 25.82 -16.15
CA MET A 363 15.36 25.44 -17.55
C MET A 363 14.93 26.62 -18.43
N THR A 364 15.57 26.78 -19.57
CA THR A 364 15.16 27.75 -20.59
C THR A 364 14.20 27.14 -21.61
N GLU A 365 14.24 25.81 -21.77
CA GLU A 365 13.48 25.05 -22.76
C GLU A 365 12.97 23.73 -22.18
N SER A 366 11.84 23.21 -22.68
CA SER A 366 11.36 21.88 -22.30
C SER A 366 12.27 20.79 -22.88
N THR A 367 12.55 19.74 -22.10
CA THR A 367 13.25 18.57 -22.60
C THR A 367 12.88 17.34 -21.79
N VAL A 368 12.96 16.17 -22.43
CA VAL A 368 13.04 14.91 -21.69
C VAL A 368 14.52 14.59 -21.53
N PHE A 369 14.99 14.62 -20.30
CA PHE A 369 16.37 14.32 -19.95
C PHE A 369 16.47 12.85 -19.58
N ILE A 370 17.32 12.12 -20.30
CA ILE A 370 17.63 10.72 -20.04
C ILE A 370 18.91 10.70 -19.22
N LEU A 371 18.82 10.27 -17.96
CA LEU A 371 20.00 9.95 -17.17
C LEU A 371 20.40 8.51 -17.45
N ASN A 372 21.63 8.32 -17.91
CA ASN A 372 22.31 7.04 -17.82
C ASN A 372 22.96 6.99 -16.42
N PRO A 373 22.44 6.16 -15.50
CA PRO A 373 22.94 6.07 -14.13
C PRO A 373 24.33 5.44 -14.02
#